data_AF-A0A968FTM1-F1
#
_entry.id   AF-A0A968FTM1-F1
#
_cell.length_a   1.000
_cell.length_b   1.000
_cell.length_c   1.000
_cell.angle_alpha   90.00
_cell.angle_beta   90.00
_cell.angle_gamma   90.00
#
_symmetry.space_group_name_H-M   'P 1'
#
loop_
_entity.id
_entity.type
_entity.pdbx_description
1 polymer ?
#
loop_
_entity_poly.entity_id
_entity_poly.type
_entity_poly.pdbx_seq_one_letter_code
_entity_poly.pdbx_strand_id
1 'polypeptide(L)'
;IPADPFNTPEHIKPEWYFLASYQFLKIIPSEFGALILLTVAGLLFVFLPFVDRSRENNIFKRPVFLSLVAAAILGFVGLTIWGYFS
;
A
#
# COMPACT_ATOMS: atom_id res chain seq x y z
N ILE A 1 5.68 27.87 -5.73
CA ILE A 1 6.34 28.15 -7.02
C ILE A 1 5.38 27.66 -8.10
N PRO A 2 5.13 28.40 -9.19
CA PRO A 2 4.29 27.93 -10.30
C PRO A 2 4.90 26.67 -10.95
N ALA A 3 4.07 25.81 -11.51
CA ALA A 3 4.51 24.60 -12.19
C ALA A 3 5.23 24.96 -13.51
N ASP A 4 6.41 24.39 -13.72
CA ASP A 4 7.22 24.56 -14.94
C ASP A 4 7.44 23.17 -15.59
N PRO A 5 6.94 22.93 -16.81
CA PRO A 5 7.09 21.64 -17.49
C PRO A 5 8.54 21.29 -17.87
N PHE A 6 9.44 22.29 -17.94
CA PHE A 6 10.83 22.10 -18.36
C PHE A 6 11.80 22.00 -17.18
N ASN A 7 11.30 22.13 -15.95
CA ASN A 7 12.12 22.08 -14.74
C ASN A 7 11.61 20.99 -13.78
N THR A 8 12.42 19.96 -13.59
CA THR A 8 12.15 18.83 -12.69
C THR A 8 12.74 19.13 -11.32
N PRO A 9 11.93 19.29 -10.25
CA PRO A 9 12.46 19.48 -8.90
C PRO A 9 13.35 18.32 -8.44
N GLU A 10 14.36 18.60 -7.60
CA GLU A 10 15.30 17.59 -7.11
C GLU A 10 14.67 16.56 -6.15
N HIS A 11 13.56 16.92 -5.47
CA HIS A 11 12.88 16.07 -4.48
C HIS A 11 11.41 15.85 -4.83
N ILE A 12 11.13 15.22 -5.98
CA ILE A 12 9.76 14.87 -6.37
C ILE A 12 9.31 13.64 -5.59
N LYS A 13 8.50 13.87 -4.55
CA LYS A 13 7.77 12.82 -3.83
C LYS A 13 6.33 13.24 -3.68
N PRO A 14 5.38 12.28 -3.68
CA PRO A 14 4.00 12.58 -3.36
C PRO A 14 3.83 12.83 -1.86
N GLU A 15 2.63 13.24 -1.48
CA GLU A 15 2.25 13.40 -0.08
C GLU A 15 2.40 12.10 0.73
N TRP A 16 2.53 12.25 2.05
CA TRP A 16 2.89 11.16 2.98
C TRP A 16 2.01 9.90 2.86
N TYR A 17 0.72 10.07 2.60
CA TYR A 17 -0.24 8.97 2.47
C TYR A 17 -0.10 8.17 1.16
N PHE A 18 0.65 8.68 0.18
CA PHE A 18 1.00 7.98 -1.06
C PHE A 18 2.43 7.41 -1.06
N LEU A 19 3.23 7.64 -0.02
CA LEU A 19 4.63 7.18 -0.01
C LEU A 19 4.74 5.65 -0.04
N ALA A 20 3.84 4.93 0.64
CA ALA A 20 3.84 3.47 0.62
C ALA A 20 3.61 2.90 -0.79
N SER A 21 2.60 3.40 -1.50
CA SER A 21 2.29 2.95 -2.86
C SER A 21 3.39 3.38 -3.84
N TYR A 22 3.93 4.59 -3.69
CA TYR A 22 5.07 5.08 -4.48
C TYR A 22 6.30 4.18 -4.32
N GLN A 23 6.67 3.84 -3.07
CA GLN A 23 7.81 2.96 -2.82
C GLN A 23 7.54 1.54 -3.31
N PHE A 24 6.32 1.04 -3.19
CA PHE A 24 5.91 -0.26 -3.74
C PHE A 24 6.08 -0.32 -5.26
N LEU A 25 5.69 0.74 -5.97
CA LEU A 25 5.90 0.86 -7.43
C LEU A 25 7.39 0.84 -7.79
N LYS A 26 8.26 1.48 -7.00
CA LYS A 26 9.72 1.49 -7.21
C LYS A 26 10.39 0.12 -7.03
N ILE A 27 9.83 -0.74 -6.17
CA ILE A 27 10.40 -2.05 -5.86
C ILE A 27 10.18 -3.06 -6.99
N ILE A 28 9.08 -2.92 -7.74
CA ILE A 28 8.68 -3.89 -8.76
C ILE A 28 9.23 -3.44 -10.13
N PRO A 29 10.01 -4.28 -10.83
CA PRO A 29 10.66 -3.89 -12.08
C PRO A 29 9.70 -3.72 -13.26
N SER A 30 8.47 -4.23 -13.16
CA SER A 30 7.42 -4.09 -14.17
C SER A 30 6.38 -3.06 -13.74
N GLU A 31 6.24 -2.00 -14.51
CA GLU A 31 5.26 -0.93 -14.26
C GLU A 31 3.82 -1.45 -14.26
N PHE A 32 3.50 -2.32 -15.23
CA PHE A 32 2.16 -2.91 -15.36
C PHE A 32 1.86 -3.90 -14.22
N GLY A 33 2.84 -4.72 -13.83
CA GLY A 33 2.68 -5.66 -12.73
C GLY A 33 2.44 -4.95 -11.39
N ALA A 34 3.18 -3.87 -11.14
CA ALA A 34 3.04 -3.08 -9.92
C ALA A 34 1.65 -2.42 -9.82
N LEU A 35 1.16 -1.88 -10.94
CA LEU A 35 -0.18 -1.28 -11.02
C LEU A 35 -1.29 -2.32 -10.76
N ILE A 36 -1.19 -3.52 -11.34
CA ILE A 36 -2.15 -4.60 -11.09
C ILE A 36 -2.17 -4.97 -9.61
N LEU A 37 -0.99 -5.15 -9.00
CA LEU A 37 -0.90 -5.56 -7.60
C LEU A 37 -1.52 -4.53 -6.64
N LEU A 38 -1.27 -3.23 -6.87
CA LEU A 38 -1.93 -2.16 -6.11
C LEU A 38 -3.44 -2.12 -6.33
N THR A 39 -3.89 -2.35 -7.56
CA THR A 39 -5.32 -2.40 -7.89
C THR A 39 -6.00 -3.56 -7.17
N VAL A 40 -5.39 -4.76 -7.20
CA VAL A 40 -5.89 -5.94 -6.49
C VAL A 40 -5.90 -5.71 -4.97
N ALA A 41 -4.88 -5.06 -4.42
CA ALA A 41 -4.83 -4.70 -3.01
C ALA A 41 -5.98 -3.75 -2.61
N GLY A 42 -6.32 -2.77 -3.45
CA GLY A 42 -7.49 -1.91 -3.24
C GLY A 42 -8.82 -2.66 -3.36
N LEU A 43 -8.95 -3.52 -4.37
CA LEU A 43 -10.16 -4.33 -4.58
C LEU A 43 -10.41 -5.31 -3.43
N LEU A 44 -9.37 -5.82 -2.77
CA LEU A 44 -9.53 -6.68 -1.59
C LEU A 44 -10.37 -6.03 -0.48
N PHE A 45 -10.31 -4.71 -0.30
CA PHE A 45 -11.15 -4.02 0.69
C PHE A 45 -12.64 -4.04 0.30
N VAL A 46 -12.94 -3.93 -1.00
CA VAL A 46 -14.32 -4.00 -1.51
C VAL A 46 -14.85 -5.43 -1.47
N PHE A 47 -13.99 -6.41 -1.78
CA PHE A 47 -14.37 -7.82 -1.81
C PHE A 47 -14.27 -8.53 -0.45
N LEU A 48 -13.81 -7.84 0.59
CA LEU A 48 -13.64 -8.39 1.94
C LEU A 48 -14.87 -9.17 2.46
N PRO A 49 -16.14 -8.69 2.35
CA PRO A 49 -17.29 -9.44 2.85
C PRO A 49 -17.58 -10.74 2.08
N PHE A 50 -17.04 -10.92 0.87
CA PHE A 50 -17.20 -12.13 0.08
C PHE A 50 -16.04 -13.12 0.29
N VAL A 51 -14.86 -12.60 0.61
CA VAL A 51 -13.65 -13.39 0.88
C VAL A 51 -13.64 -13.89 2.31
N ASP A 52 -14.12 -13.10 3.28
CA ASP A 52 -14.20 -13.51 4.67
C ASP A 52 -15.35 -14.51 4.89
N ARG A 53 -14.99 -15.78 5.08
CA ARG A 53 -15.93 -16.89 5.33
C ARG A 53 -15.84 -17.41 6.78
N SER A 54 -15.27 -16.62 7.68
CA SER A 54 -15.09 -17.07 9.06
C SER A 54 -16.44 -17.22 9.78
N ARG A 55 -16.54 -18.25 10.64
CA ARG A 55 -17.72 -18.49 11.48
C ARG A 55 -17.80 -17.52 12.67
N GLU A 56 -16.67 -16.94 13.07
CA GLU A 56 -16.57 -15.99 14.18
C GLU A 56 -16.40 -14.57 13.62
N ASN A 57 -17.23 -13.64 14.08
CA ASN A 57 -17.21 -12.25 13.64
C ASN A 57 -16.25 -11.40 14.48
N ASN A 58 -15.92 -11.85 15.70
CA ASN A 58 -14.98 -11.13 16.56
C ASN A 58 -13.54 -11.33 16.08
N ILE A 59 -12.95 -10.25 15.54
CA ILE A 59 -11.57 -10.22 15.04
C ILE A 59 -10.54 -10.64 16.11
N PHE A 60 -10.75 -10.29 17.38
CA PHE A 60 -9.82 -10.62 18.47
C PHE A 60 -9.75 -12.12 18.78
N LYS A 61 -10.76 -12.89 18.37
CA LYS A 61 -10.79 -14.35 18.51
C LYS A 61 -10.21 -15.07 17.28
N ARG A 62 -9.71 -14.33 16.28
CA ARG A 62 -9.17 -14.86 15.02
C ARG A 62 -7.67 -14.54 14.92
N PRO A 63 -6.79 -15.26 15.64
CA PRO A 63 -5.38 -14.90 15.75
C PRO A 63 -4.66 -14.86 14.40
N VAL A 64 -5.01 -15.74 13.45
CA VAL A 64 -4.43 -15.76 12.10
C VAL A 64 -4.86 -14.54 11.27
N PHE A 65 -6.14 -14.17 11.35
CA PHE A 65 -6.62 -12.99 10.61
C PHE A 65 -6.02 -11.71 11.20
N LEU A 66 -5.97 -11.62 12.53
CA LEU A 66 -5.36 -10.50 13.24
C LEU A 66 -3.87 -10.38 12.91
N SER A 67 -3.12 -11.48 12.85
CA SER A 67 -1.69 -11.45 12.51
C SER A 67 -1.45 -11.01 11.06
N LEU A 68 -2.30 -11.42 10.10
CA LEU A 68 -2.23 -10.96 8.72
C LEU A 68 -2.52 -9.46 8.59
N VAL A 69 -3.55 -8.96 9.27
CA VAL A 69 -3.87 -7.53 9.30
C VAL A 69 -2.74 -6.73 9.94
N ALA A 70 -2.19 -7.20 11.06
CA ALA A 70 -1.05 -6.57 11.71
C ALA A 70 0.19 -6.55 10.80
N ALA A 71 0.50 -7.66 10.13
CA ALA A 71 1.60 -7.73 9.18
C ALA A 71 1.40 -6.77 7.99
N ALA A 72 0.19 -6.65 7.46
CA ALA A 72 -0.13 -5.71 6.39
C ALA A 72 0.06 -4.26 6.83
N ILE A 73 -0.40 -3.90 8.04
CA ILE A 73 -0.19 -2.57 8.63
C ILE A 73 1.31 -2.28 8.82
N LEU A 74 2.05 -3.22 9.40
CA LEU A 74 3.50 -3.08 9.60
C LEU A 74 4.24 -2.95 8.27
N GLY A 75 3.86 -3.73 7.25
CA GLY A 75 4.41 -3.61 5.90
C GLY A 75 4.13 -2.25 5.27
N PHE A 76 2.89 -1.74 5.38
CA PHE A 76 2.51 -0.43 4.87
C PHE A 76 3.28 0.71 5.55
N VAL A 77 3.42 0.66 6.88
CA VAL A 77 4.22 1.63 7.65
C VAL A 77 5.69 1.54 7.26
N GLY A 78 6.25 0.33 7.16
CA GLY A 78 7.64 0.11 6.74
C GLY A 78 7.92 0.68 5.35
N LEU A 79 7.01 0.46 4.39
CA LEU A 79 7.10 1.05 3.05
C LEU A 79 6.97 2.58 3.07
N THR A 80 6.13 3.14 3.92
CA THR A 80 5.99 4.60 4.08
C THR A 80 7.30 5.20 4.59
N ILE A 81 7.89 4.62 5.63
CA ILE A 81 9.14 5.07 6.22
C ILE A 81 10.28 4.95 5.19
N TRP A 82 10.37 3.83 4.49
CA TRP A 82 11.37 3.67 3.44
C TRP A 82 11.16 4.68 2.30
N GLY A 83 9.93 4.84 1.80
CA GLY A 83 9.62 5.83 0.76
C GLY A 83 9.93 7.26 1.16
N TYR A 84 9.84 7.59 2.45
CA TYR A 84 10.24 8.89 2.97
C TYR A 84 11.75 9.14 2.84
N PHE A 85 12.58 8.12 3.15
CA PHE A 85 14.04 8.23 3.13
C PHE A 85 14.68 7.92 1.76
N SER A 86 14.00 7.16 0.89
CA SER A 86 14.48 6.79 -0.44
C SER A 86 14.25 7.87 -1.48
#